data_AF-A0A645HB80-F1
#
_entry.id   AF-A0A645HB80-F1
#
_cell.length_a   1.000
_cell.length_b   1.000
_cell.length_c   1.000
_cell.angle_alpha   90.00
_cell.angle_beta   90.00
_cell.angle_gamma   90.00
#
_symmetry.space_group_name_H-M   'P 1'
#
loop_
_entity.id
_entity.type
_entity.pdbx_description
1 polymer ?
#
loop_
_entity_poly.entity_id
_entity_poly.type
_entity_poly.pdbx_seq_one_letter_code
_entity_poly.pdbx_strand_id
1 'polypeptide(L)' 'MKSCTINPAKEIRADADVGTLEVGKLADILVFTPDWELAATYIAGKRFE' A
#
# COMPACT_ATOMS: atom_id res chain seq x y z
N MET A 1 -0.99 3.37 -10.58
CA MET A 1 -0.98 3.13 -9.11
C MET A 1 -2.37 2.85 -8.54
N LYS A 2 -3.39 3.70 -8.75
CA LYS A 2 -4.75 3.48 -8.20
C LYS A 2 -5.37 2.12 -8.52
N SER A 3 -5.12 1.58 -9.72
CA SER A 3 -5.55 0.25 -10.16
C SER A 3 -5.03 -0.90 -9.29
N CYS A 4 -3.92 -0.69 -8.59
CA CYS A 4 -3.25 -1.68 -7.74
C CYS A 4 -3.42 -1.37 -6.25
N THR A 5 -4.12 -0.28 -5.89
CA THR A 5 -4.26 0.17 -4.49
C THR A 5 -5.72 0.46 -4.16
N ILE A 6 -6.16 1.71 -4.30
CA ILE A 6 -7.48 2.15 -3.84
C ILE A 6 -8.65 1.57 -4.63
N ASN A 7 -8.47 1.27 -5.92
CA ASN A 7 -9.56 0.70 -6.72
C ASN A 7 -9.95 -0.70 -6.21
N PRO A 8 -9.04 -1.69 -6.14
CA PRO A 8 -9.41 -2.99 -5.58
C PRO A 8 -9.82 -2.92 -4.10
N ALA A 9 -9.22 -2.03 -3.29
CA ALA A 9 -9.63 -1.84 -1.89
C ALA A 9 -11.10 -1.41 -1.76
N LYS A 10 -11.58 -0.50 -2.63
CA LYS A 10 -12.98 -0.09 -2.67
C LYS A 10 -13.92 -1.20 -3.11
N GLU A 11 -13.55 -1.98 -4.12
CA GLU A 11 -14.37 -3.10 -4.61
C GLU A 11 -14.65 -4.13 -3.51
N ILE A 12 -13.67 -4.37 -2.62
CA ILE A 12 -13.83 -5.29 -1.48
C ILE A 12 -14.22 -4.59 -0.17
N ARG A 13 -14.48 -3.28 -0.19
CA ARG A 13 -14.82 -2.45 0.98
C ARG A 13 -13.77 -2.45 2.09
N ALA A 14 -12.50 -2.61 1.73
CA ALA A 14 -11.35 -2.49 2.63
C ALA A 14 -10.72 -1.09 2.61
N ASP A 15 -11.33 -0.13 1.92
CA ASP A 15 -10.78 1.22 1.73
C ASP A 15 -10.77 2.06 3.01
N ALA A 16 -11.47 1.65 4.06
CA ALA A 16 -11.32 2.24 5.39
C ALA A 16 -9.94 1.95 6.00
N ASP A 17 -9.35 0.80 5.69
CA ASP A 17 -8.13 0.29 6.35
C ASP A 17 -6.89 0.33 5.45
N VAL A 18 -7.04 0.17 4.12
CA VAL A 18 -5.94 0.04 3.16
C VAL A 18 -6.18 0.80 1.84
N GLY A 19 -5.14 0.91 1.01
CA GLY A 19 -5.24 1.39 -0.38
C GLY A 19 -4.88 2.86 -0.61
N THR A 20 -4.70 3.65 0.45
CA THR A 20 -4.16 5.03 0.41
C THR A 20 -3.16 5.26 1.54
N LEU A 21 -2.33 6.30 1.40
CA LEU A 21 -1.46 6.79 2.45
C LEU A 21 -2.19 7.91 3.22
N GLU A 22 -2.95 7.53 4.24
CA GLU A 22 -3.74 8.43 5.08
C GLU A 22 -3.57 8.05 6.56
N VAL A 23 -3.65 9.05 7.44
CA VAL A 23 -3.54 8.82 8.90
C VAL A 23 -4.69 7.94 9.37
N GLY A 24 -4.37 6.93 10.20
CA GLY A 24 -5.34 5.98 10.76
C GLY A 24 -5.45 4.66 9.99
N LYS A 25 -4.86 4.56 8.79
CA LYS A 25 -4.83 3.33 7.99
C LYS A 25 -3.64 2.44 8.32
N LEU A 26 -3.72 1.18 7.90
CA LEU A 26 -2.60 0.24 8.01
C LEU A 26 -1.42 0.74 7.17
N ALA A 27 -0.23 0.68 7.76
CA ALA A 27 1.02 1.05 7.11
C ALA A 27 1.53 -0.10 6.21
N ASP A 28 0.73 -0.43 5.20
CA ASP A 28 1.06 -1.35 4.12
C ASP A 28 1.58 -0.56 2.92
N ILE A 29 2.90 -0.59 2.72
CA ILE A 29 3.60 0.34 1.82
C ILE A 29 4.62 -0.43 0.98
N LEU A 30 4.63 -0.15 -0.32
CA LEU A 30 5.67 -0.59 -1.25
C LEU A 30 6.46 0.63 -1.72
N VAL A 31 7.79 0.54 -1.67
CA VAL A 31 8.71 1.56 -2.16
C VAL A 31 9.40 1.02 -3.40
N PHE A 32 9.35 1.78 -4.49
CA PHE A 32 9.98 1.43 -5.76
C PHE A 32 11.02 2.47 -6.17
N THR A 33 12.02 2.05 -6.92
CA THR A 33 12.92 2.96 -7.64
C THR A 33 12.19 3.57 -8.86
N PRO A 34 12.75 4.61 -9.50
CA PRO A 34 12.20 5.16 -10.75
C PRO A 34 12.05 4.13 -11.87
N ASP A 35 12.86 3.07 -11.84
CA ASP A 35 12.88 1.97 -12.81
C ASP A 35 11.98 0.80 -12.42
N TRP A 36 11.10 1.00 -11.43
CA TRP A 36 10.13 0.02 -10.92
C TRP A 36 10.72 -1.20 -10.21
N GLU A 37 11.96 -1.12 -9.75
CA GLU A 37 12.53 -2.14 -8.87
C GLU A 37 11.98 -1.98 -7.45
N LEU A 38 11.57 -3.08 -6.82
CA LEU A 38 11.08 -3.08 -5.45
C LEU A 38 12.25 -2.82 -4.48
N ALA A 39 12.24 -1.67 -3.83
CA ALA A 39 13.28 -1.26 -2.88
C ALA A 39 12.95 -1.65 -1.42
N ALA A 40 11.67 -1.63 -1.05
CA ALA A 40 11.23 -2.05 0.28
C ALA A 40 9.73 -2.40 0.31
N THR A 41 9.38 -3.30 1.22
CA THR A 41 8.00 -3.64 1.57
C THR A 41 7.80 -3.40 3.06
N TYR A 42 6.68 -2.78 3.41
CA TYR A 42 6.23 -2.63 4.78
C TYR A 42 4.85 -3.27 4.93
N ILE A 43 4.68 -4.08 5.97
CA ILE A 43 3.40 -4.72 6.32
C ILE A 43 3.09 -4.33 7.76
N ALA A 44 1.95 -3.67 7.97
CA ALA A 44 1.54 -3.13 9.26
C ALA A 44 2.67 -2.33 9.97
N GLY A 45 3.42 -1.54 9.20
CA GLY A 45 4.52 -0.70 9.68
C GLY A 45 5.84 -1.43 9.95
N LYS A 46 5.91 -2.75 9.77
CA LYS A 46 7.15 -3.52 9.88
C LYS A 46 7.77 -3.70 8.50
N ARG A 47 9.08 -3.48 8.40
CA ARG A 47 9.81 -3.78 7.17
C ARG A 47 9.85 -5.29 6.98
N PHE A 48 9.41 -5.73 5.80
CA PHE A 48 9.49 -7.11 5.36
C PHE A 48 10.75 -7.24 4.49
N GLU A 49 11.61 -8.20 4.84
CA GLU A 49 12.86 -8.52 4.14
C GLU A 49 12.66 -9.61 3.09
#